data_AF-A0A953NYI0-F1
#
_entry.id   AF-A0A953NYI0-F1
#
_cell.length_a   1.000
_cell.length_b   1.000
_cell.length_c   1.000
_cell.angle_alpha   90.00
_cell.angle_beta   90.00
_cell.angle_gamma   90.00
#
_symmetry.space_group_name_H-M   'P 1'
#
loop_
_entity.id
_entity.type
_entity.pdbx_description
1 polymer ?
#
loop_
_entity_poly.entity_id
_entity_poly.type
_entity_poly.pdbx_seq_one_letter_code
_entity_poly.pdbx_strand_id
1 'polypeptide(L)'
;MGDLLRDIALSFAPAELRGSYPPASTARLRDIALATGFLQSLVALIWLAVRGQVFMARQYARLSPVLPLDAGIIPFFLFLFSYLLYPMSLTLIYFTAEGAGRFLAALIYHEIVPSGPFTLLWKTIALVRGRRDEKRRREIALPDTVDIFENGDRLLVSCSFPRPHWNSTITISIHGEHYEVEKSQPGMAPYACLYVLRRAPHTKVRRGYEEYEIPS
;
A
#
# COMPACT_ATOMS: atom_id res chain seq x y z
N MET A 1 -27.99 -12.94 -3.02
CA MET A 1 -27.16 -12.94 -1.79
C MET A 1 -25.69 -12.66 -2.09
N GLY A 2 -25.12 -13.19 -3.18
CA GLY A 2 -23.71 -12.94 -3.56
C GLY A 2 -23.36 -11.46 -3.72
N ASP A 3 -24.21 -10.66 -4.35
CA ASP A 3 -23.93 -9.22 -4.56
C ASP A 3 -23.87 -8.43 -3.25
N LEU A 4 -24.67 -8.81 -2.25
CA LEU A 4 -24.65 -8.14 -0.94
C LEU A 4 -23.32 -8.39 -0.21
N LEU A 5 -22.87 -9.65 -0.17
CA LEU A 5 -21.59 -10.00 0.47
C LEU A 5 -20.41 -9.35 -0.25
N ARG A 6 -20.48 -9.29 -1.58
CA ARG A 6 -19.50 -8.57 -2.41
C ARG A 6 -19.49 -7.08 -2.09
N ASP A 7 -20.64 -6.42 -2.05
CA ASP A 7 -20.75 -5.00 -1.73
C ASP A 7 -20.29 -4.70 -0.30
N ILE A 8 -20.58 -5.60 0.65
CA ILE A 8 -20.02 -5.54 2.01
C ILE A 8 -18.50 -5.58 1.96
N ALA A 9 -17.89 -6.58 1.30
CA ALA A 9 -16.43 -6.66 1.19
C ALA A 9 -15.82 -5.42 0.49
N LEU A 10 -16.46 -4.93 -0.57
CA LEU A 10 -16.03 -3.74 -1.29
C LEU A 10 -16.14 -2.45 -0.45
N SER A 11 -17.02 -2.41 0.56
CA SER A 11 -17.10 -1.26 1.47
C SER A 11 -15.86 -1.11 2.36
N PHE A 12 -15.13 -2.21 2.62
CA PHE A 12 -13.85 -2.19 3.34
C PHE A 12 -12.65 -1.99 2.40
N ALA A 13 -12.86 -2.14 1.10
CA ALA A 13 -11.80 -2.15 0.10
C ALA A 13 -11.33 -0.75 -0.30
N PRO A 14 -10.04 -0.60 -0.66
CA PRO A 14 -9.51 0.66 -1.13
C PRO A 14 -10.04 0.98 -2.54
N ALA A 15 -9.92 2.25 -2.95
CA ALA A 15 -10.56 2.76 -4.17
C ALA A 15 -10.08 2.04 -5.44
N GLU A 16 -8.82 1.62 -5.49
CA GLU A 16 -8.22 0.91 -6.60
C GLU A 16 -8.93 -0.41 -6.86
N LEU A 17 -9.28 -1.15 -5.80
CA LEU A 17 -9.98 -2.42 -5.92
C LEU A 17 -11.42 -2.24 -6.41
N ARG A 18 -12.08 -1.14 -6.00
CA ARG A 18 -13.42 -0.81 -6.48
C ARG A 18 -13.43 -0.43 -7.97
N GLY A 19 -12.34 0.14 -8.47
CA GLY A 19 -12.15 0.37 -9.91
C GLY A 19 -12.08 -0.94 -10.70
N SER A 20 -11.39 -1.95 -10.17
CA SER A 20 -11.31 -3.28 -10.82
C SER A 20 -12.58 -4.11 -10.66
N TYR A 21 -13.33 -3.90 -9.57
CA TYR A 21 -14.55 -4.64 -9.25
C TYR A 21 -15.69 -3.67 -8.93
N PRO A 22 -16.31 -3.05 -9.96
CA PRO A 22 -17.32 -2.01 -9.75
C PRO A 22 -18.50 -2.54 -8.93
N PRO A 23 -18.97 -1.79 -7.92
CA PRO A 23 -20.14 -2.16 -7.13
C PRO A 23 -21.40 -2.12 -7.99
N ALA A 24 -22.45 -2.84 -7.57
CA ALA A 24 -23.74 -2.81 -8.27
C ALA A 24 -24.39 -1.41 -8.25
N SER A 25 -24.17 -0.66 -7.15
CA SER A 25 -24.61 0.73 -7.00
C SER A 25 -23.74 1.45 -5.98
N THR A 26 -23.34 2.68 -6.30
CA THR A 26 -22.55 3.53 -5.40
C THR A 26 -23.35 3.97 -4.17
N ALA A 27 -24.64 4.28 -4.34
CA ALA A 27 -25.55 4.62 -3.25
C ALA A 27 -25.68 3.46 -2.27
N ARG A 28 -25.88 2.24 -2.79
CA ARG A 28 -25.95 1.02 -1.95
C ARG A 28 -24.64 0.79 -1.20
N LEU A 29 -23.50 0.98 -1.85
CA LEU A 29 -22.19 0.80 -1.22
C LEU A 29 -21.98 1.80 -0.07
N ARG A 30 -22.46 3.04 -0.21
CA ARG A 30 -22.46 4.05 0.85
C ARG A 30 -23.35 3.65 2.02
N ASP A 31 -24.56 3.17 1.76
CA ASP A 31 -25.49 2.76 2.83
C ASP A 31 -24.93 1.54 3.60
N ILE A 32 -24.25 0.63 2.90
CA ILE A 32 -23.51 -0.47 3.52
C ILE A 32 -22.34 0.06 4.35
N ALA A 33 -21.59 1.05 3.86
CA ALA A 33 -20.48 1.66 4.60
C ALA A 33 -20.96 2.36 5.90
N LEU A 34 -22.12 3.04 5.83
CA LEU A 34 -22.81 3.61 7.00
C LEU A 34 -23.16 2.53 8.01
N ALA A 35 -23.90 1.50 7.58
CA ALA A 35 -24.37 0.43 8.46
C ALA A 35 -23.20 -0.36 9.09
N THR A 36 -22.19 -0.69 8.29
CA THR A 36 -21.02 -1.45 8.76
C THR A 36 -20.12 -0.62 9.67
N GLY A 37 -19.90 0.67 9.38
CA GLY A 37 -19.12 1.56 10.24
C GLY A 37 -19.79 1.76 11.60
N PHE A 38 -21.11 2.00 11.61
CA PHE A 38 -21.89 2.08 12.84
C PHE A 38 -21.83 0.79 13.65
N LEU A 39 -22.10 -0.36 13.01
CA LEU A 39 -22.09 -1.65 13.68
C LEU A 39 -20.71 -2.00 14.24
N GLN A 40 -19.64 -1.76 13.46
CA GLN A 40 -18.26 -1.95 13.92
C GLN A 40 -17.97 -1.12 15.17
N SER A 41 -18.31 0.18 15.14
CA SER A 41 -18.08 1.08 16.28
C SER A 41 -18.85 0.63 17.52
N LEU A 42 -20.13 0.29 17.35
CA LEU A 42 -21.02 -0.13 18.43
C LEU A 42 -20.54 -1.44 19.06
N VAL A 43 -20.24 -2.46 18.25
CA VAL A 43 -19.78 -3.77 18.72
C VAL A 43 -18.44 -3.64 19.44
N ALA A 44 -17.48 -2.89 18.87
CA ALA A 44 -16.19 -2.66 19.51
C ALA A 44 -16.34 -1.90 20.84
N LEU A 45 -17.22 -0.90 20.92
CA LEU A 45 -17.49 -0.14 22.14
C LEU A 45 -18.15 -1.00 23.22
N ILE A 46 -19.16 -1.80 22.88
CA ILE A 46 -19.81 -2.73 23.81
C ILE A 46 -18.77 -3.74 24.35
N TRP A 47 -17.96 -4.30 23.46
CA TRP A 47 -16.94 -5.27 23.85
C TRP A 47 -15.85 -4.64 24.75
N LEU A 48 -15.45 -3.40 24.45
CA LEU A 48 -14.55 -2.62 25.29
C LEU A 48 -15.16 -2.35 26.68
N ALA A 49 -16.45 -2.04 26.77
CA ALA A 49 -17.14 -1.78 28.04
C ALA A 49 -17.24 -3.06 28.90
N VAL A 50 -17.70 -4.17 28.31
CA VAL A 50 -17.83 -5.48 29.00
C VAL A 50 -16.48 -5.95 29.52
N ARG A 51 -15.43 -5.87 28.68
CA ARG A 51 -14.07 -6.24 29.11
C ARG A 51 -13.54 -5.31 30.20
N GLY A 52 -13.86 -4.02 30.13
CA GLY A 52 -13.50 -3.04 31.16
C GLY A 52 -14.08 -3.43 32.51
N GLN A 53 -15.37 -3.76 32.57
CA GLN A 53 -16.03 -4.22 33.80
C GLN A 53 -15.35 -5.47 34.37
N VAL A 54 -15.08 -6.48 33.53
CA VAL A 54 -14.40 -7.72 33.97
C VAL A 54 -12.98 -7.43 34.47
N PHE A 55 -12.24 -6.56 33.79
CA PHE A 55 -10.90 -6.17 34.20
C PHE A 55 -10.92 -5.45 35.56
N MET A 56 -11.80 -4.46 35.72
CA MET A 56 -11.94 -3.70 36.96
C MET A 56 -12.32 -4.62 38.13
N ALA A 57 -13.31 -5.49 37.95
CA ALA A 57 -13.72 -6.45 38.97
C ALA A 57 -12.55 -7.35 39.41
N ARG A 58 -11.72 -7.80 38.47
CA ARG A 58 -10.52 -8.61 38.77
C ARG A 58 -9.45 -7.82 39.53
N GLN A 59 -9.19 -6.57 39.17
CA GLN A 59 -8.20 -5.74 39.88
C GLN A 59 -8.66 -5.42 41.30
N TYR A 60 -9.94 -5.08 41.49
CA TYR A 60 -10.52 -4.88 42.81
C TYR A 60 -10.46 -6.15 43.65
N ALA A 61 -10.83 -7.31 43.11
CA ALA A 61 -10.73 -8.57 43.84
C ALA A 61 -9.28 -8.90 44.27
N ARG A 62 -8.30 -8.59 43.40
CA ARG A 62 -6.88 -8.85 43.67
C ARG A 62 -6.29 -7.91 44.73
N LEU A 63 -6.69 -6.63 44.71
CA LEU A 63 -6.09 -5.58 45.53
C LEU A 63 -6.95 -5.18 46.73
N SER A 64 -8.17 -5.69 46.84
CA SER A 64 -9.09 -5.47 47.98
C SER A 64 -8.43 -5.63 49.36
N PRO A 65 -7.56 -6.65 49.61
CA PRO A 65 -6.92 -6.80 50.92
C PRO A 65 -5.90 -5.69 51.27
N VAL A 66 -5.40 -4.97 50.27
CA VAL A 66 -4.31 -3.98 50.40
C VAL A 66 -4.82 -2.57 50.19
N LEU A 67 -5.93 -2.40 49.48
CA LEU A 67 -6.54 -1.11 49.23
C LEU A 67 -7.24 -0.63 50.50
N PRO A 68 -6.90 0.56 51.02
CA PRO A 68 -7.60 1.10 52.17
C PRO A 68 -9.04 1.48 51.78
N LEU A 69 -9.98 1.38 52.73
CA LEU A 69 -11.42 1.59 52.48
C LEU A 69 -11.74 3.02 52.03
N ASP A 70 -10.84 3.96 52.26
CA ASP A 70 -10.92 5.39 51.92
C ASP A 70 -10.11 5.75 50.65
N ALA A 71 -9.59 4.77 49.91
CA ALA A 71 -8.75 5.01 48.72
C ALA A 71 -9.41 5.86 47.62
N GLY A 72 -10.74 6.06 47.69
CA GLY A 72 -11.47 7.00 46.86
C GLY A 72 -11.44 6.66 45.37
N ILE A 73 -11.44 7.69 44.53
CA ILE A 73 -11.50 7.55 43.06
C ILE A 73 -10.14 7.24 42.41
N ILE A 74 -9.03 7.36 43.14
CA ILE A 74 -7.67 7.25 42.57
C ILE A 74 -7.40 5.84 42.00
N PRO A 75 -7.67 4.72 42.73
CA PRO A 75 -7.48 3.38 42.20
C PRO A 75 -8.30 3.11 40.94
N PHE A 76 -9.51 3.69 40.86
CA PHE A 76 -10.37 3.55 39.69
C PHE A 76 -9.69 4.11 38.44
N PHE A 77 -9.15 5.33 38.51
CA PHE A 77 -8.46 5.94 37.37
C PHE A 77 -7.15 5.21 37.01
N LEU A 78 -6.41 4.71 38.00
CA LEU A 78 -5.20 3.92 37.75
C LEU A 78 -5.53 2.62 37.01
N PHE A 79 -6.56 1.90 37.43
CA PHE A 79 -6.99 0.68 36.77
C PHE A 79 -7.60 0.94 35.39
N LEU A 80 -8.38 2.02 35.24
CA LEU A 80 -8.91 2.44 33.94
C LEU A 80 -7.77 2.77 32.98
N PHE A 81 -6.77 3.54 33.42
CA PHE A 81 -5.61 3.87 32.60
C PHE A 81 -4.83 2.61 32.20
N SER A 82 -4.55 1.71 33.15
CA SER A 82 -3.92 0.42 32.88
C SER A 82 -4.73 -0.42 31.89
N TYR A 83 -6.05 -0.43 32.02
CA TYR A 83 -6.95 -1.12 31.10
C TYR A 83 -6.87 -0.55 29.68
N LEU A 84 -6.89 0.78 29.53
CA LEU A 84 -6.83 1.45 28.23
C LEU A 84 -5.50 1.21 27.51
N LEU A 85 -4.40 1.05 28.24
CA LEU A 85 -3.08 0.72 27.67
C LEU A 85 -2.90 -0.75 27.31
N TYR A 86 -3.84 -1.62 27.67
CA TYR A 86 -3.75 -3.04 27.33
C TYR A 86 -3.84 -3.22 25.80
N PRO A 87 -3.01 -4.05 25.15
CA PRO A 87 -2.97 -4.15 23.68
C PRO A 87 -4.34 -4.42 23.05
N MET A 88 -5.14 -5.28 23.67
CA MET A 88 -6.49 -5.57 23.18
C MET A 88 -7.45 -4.39 23.32
N SER A 89 -7.34 -3.60 24.38
CA SER A 89 -8.14 -2.38 24.55
C SER A 89 -7.78 -1.34 23.50
N LEU A 90 -6.48 -1.16 23.21
CA LEU A 90 -6.01 -0.31 22.13
C LEU A 90 -6.57 -0.77 20.77
N THR A 91 -6.57 -2.07 20.49
CA THR A 91 -7.18 -2.63 19.27
C THR A 91 -8.69 -2.33 19.18
N LEU A 92 -9.42 -2.45 20.29
CA LEU A 92 -10.86 -2.15 20.31
C LEU A 92 -11.13 -0.65 20.15
N ILE A 93 -10.36 0.20 20.84
CA ILE A 93 -10.41 1.67 20.68
C ILE A 93 -10.14 2.04 19.22
N TYR A 94 -9.13 1.43 18.60
CA TYR A 94 -8.83 1.59 17.18
C TYR A 94 -10.04 1.22 16.32
N PHE A 95 -10.63 0.05 16.51
CA PHE A 95 -11.81 -0.36 15.72
C PHE A 95 -13.04 0.51 15.98
N THR A 96 -13.22 1.02 17.19
CA THR A 96 -14.27 2.01 17.52
C THR A 96 -14.04 3.30 16.73
N ALA A 97 -12.84 3.87 16.80
CA ALA A 97 -12.48 5.09 16.09
C ALA A 97 -12.56 4.93 14.56
N GLU A 98 -12.07 3.80 14.03
CA GLU A 98 -12.15 3.46 12.60
C GLU A 98 -13.61 3.33 12.14
N GLY A 99 -14.45 2.59 12.88
CA GLY A 99 -15.86 2.43 12.58
C GLY A 99 -16.61 3.77 12.61
N ALA A 100 -16.35 4.59 13.62
CA ALA A 100 -16.91 5.94 13.75
C ALA A 100 -16.47 6.86 12.60
N GLY A 101 -15.17 6.85 12.23
CA GLY A 101 -14.64 7.62 11.11
C GLY A 101 -15.29 7.23 9.78
N ARG A 102 -15.47 5.92 9.54
CA ARG A 102 -16.18 5.42 8.35
C ARG A 102 -17.65 5.84 8.31
N PHE A 103 -18.34 5.73 9.44
CA PHE A 103 -19.73 6.15 9.56
C PHE A 103 -19.86 7.66 9.29
N LEU A 104 -19.05 8.49 9.94
CA LEU A 104 -19.07 9.95 9.77
C LEU A 104 -18.69 10.36 8.34
N ALA A 105 -17.70 9.73 7.73
CA ALA A 105 -17.31 10.05 6.36
C ALA A 105 -18.42 9.73 5.35
N ALA A 106 -19.07 8.57 5.49
CA ALA A 106 -20.18 8.20 4.63
C ALA A 106 -21.43 9.08 4.86
N LEU A 107 -21.63 9.55 6.09
CA LEU A 107 -22.76 10.39 6.47
C LEU A 107 -22.59 11.83 5.99
N ILE A 108 -21.43 12.45 6.26
CA ILE A 108 -21.18 13.88 6.06
C ILE A 108 -20.66 14.14 4.64
N TYR A 109 -19.65 13.38 4.19
CA TYR A 109 -18.97 13.63 2.91
C TYR A 109 -19.50 12.73 1.78
N HIS A 110 -20.37 11.77 2.10
CA HIS A 110 -20.81 10.74 1.17
C HIS A 110 -19.64 9.93 0.57
N GLU A 111 -18.52 9.87 1.28
CA GLU A 111 -17.33 9.15 0.88
C GLU A 111 -17.22 7.81 1.61
N ILE A 112 -16.76 6.79 0.89
CA ILE A 112 -16.56 5.45 1.45
C ILE A 112 -15.09 5.29 1.77
N VAL A 113 -14.77 5.51 3.05
CA VAL A 113 -13.43 5.34 3.61
C VAL A 113 -13.13 3.85 3.81
N PRO A 114 -12.02 3.33 3.26
CA PRO A 114 -11.67 1.93 3.40
C PRO A 114 -11.22 1.60 4.82
N SER A 115 -11.19 0.31 5.15
CA SER A 115 -10.61 -0.13 6.42
C SER A 115 -9.08 -0.07 6.39
N GLY A 116 -8.49 0.36 7.50
CA GLY A 116 -7.03 0.43 7.66
C GLY A 116 -6.35 -0.93 7.48
N PRO A 117 -6.70 -1.97 8.28
CA PRO A 117 -6.17 -3.31 8.13
C PRO A 117 -6.34 -3.87 6.72
N PHE A 118 -7.49 -3.65 6.09
CA PHE A 118 -7.74 -4.13 4.74
C PHE A 118 -6.89 -3.41 3.69
N THR A 119 -6.71 -2.09 3.83
CA THR A 119 -5.82 -1.30 2.95
C THR A 119 -4.37 -1.73 3.10
N LEU A 120 -3.90 -1.97 4.33
CA LEU A 120 -2.56 -2.49 4.58
C LEU A 120 -2.37 -3.87 3.95
N LEU A 121 -3.32 -4.79 4.14
CA LEU A 121 -3.30 -6.11 3.52
C LEU A 121 -3.26 -6.03 1.99
N TRP A 122 -4.04 -5.14 1.39
CA TRP A 122 -4.04 -4.98 -0.06
C TRP A 122 -2.70 -4.44 -0.58
N LYS A 123 -2.13 -3.43 0.10
CA LYS A 123 -0.82 -2.88 -0.25
C LYS A 123 0.30 -3.92 -0.14
N THR A 124 0.28 -4.78 0.89
CA THR A 124 1.27 -5.86 1.02
C THR A 124 1.12 -6.91 -0.07
N ILE A 125 -0.11 -7.32 -0.39
CA ILE A 125 -0.37 -8.25 -1.51
C ILE A 125 0.10 -7.64 -2.85
N ALA A 126 -0.21 -6.37 -3.11
CA ALA A 126 0.21 -5.68 -4.32
C ALA A 126 1.75 -5.61 -4.43
N LEU A 127 2.44 -5.34 -3.33
CA LEU A 127 3.90 -5.33 -3.28
C LEU A 127 4.51 -6.71 -3.55
N VAL A 128 3.94 -7.77 -2.97
CA VAL A 128 4.41 -9.15 -3.20
C VAL A 128 4.15 -9.59 -4.64
N ARG A 129 2.97 -9.27 -5.20
CA ARG A 129 2.65 -9.56 -6.60
C ARG A 129 3.58 -8.82 -7.55
N GLY A 130 3.81 -7.52 -7.32
CA GLY A 130 4.74 -6.73 -8.13
C GLY A 130 6.14 -7.34 -8.18
N ARG A 131 6.67 -7.79 -7.03
CA ARG A 131 7.96 -8.49 -6.97
C ARG A 131 7.96 -9.82 -7.72
N ARG A 132 6.87 -10.60 -7.61
CA ARG A 132 6.75 -11.89 -8.30
C ARG A 132 6.64 -11.71 -9.81
N ASP A 133 5.85 -10.75 -10.25
CA ASP A 133 5.69 -10.42 -11.66
C ASP A 133 6.99 -9.88 -12.24
N GLU A 134 7.73 -9.05 -11.49
CA GLU A 134 9.07 -8.60 -11.87
C GLU A 134 10.04 -9.78 -11.98
N LYS A 135 10.02 -10.71 -11.03
CA LYS A 135 10.87 -11.91 -11.08
C LYS A 135 10.54 -12.78 -12.30
N ARG A 136 9.26 -13.07 -12.53
CA ARG A 136 8.80 -13.87 -13.68
C ARG A 136 9.15 -13.18 -15.01
N ARG A 137 9.06 -11.86 -15.05
CA ARG A 137 9.51 -11.05 -16.18
C ARG A 137 11.00 -11.21 -16.42
N ARG A 138 11.84 -11.10 -15.38
CA ARG A 138 13.29 -11.35 -15.49
C ARG A 138 13.63 -12.78 -15.92
N GLU A 139 12.85 -13.78 -15.52
CA GLU A 139 13.05 -15.19 -15.91
C GLU A 139 12.70 -15.47 -17.39
N ILE A 140 11.78 -14.70 -17.98
CA ILE A 140 11.37 -14.79 -19.40
C ILE A 140 12.13 -13.77 -20.27
N ALA A 141 12.99 -12.96 -19.66
CA ALA A 141 13.75 -11.91 -20.33
C ALA A 141 14.62 -12.51 -21.44
N LEU A 142 14.43 -12.06 -22.67
CA LEU A 142 15.48 -12.22 -23.67
C LEU A 142 16.61 -11.26 -23.30
N PRO A 143 17.87 -11.69 -23.50
CA PRO A 143 19.01 -10.80 -23.35
C PRO A 143 18.79 -9.56 -24.23
N ASP A 144 19.08 -8.40 -23.66
CA ASP A 144 18.96 -7.15 -24.39
C ASP A 144 19.97 -7.15 -25.56
N THR A 145 19.57 -6.69 -26.74
CA THR A 145 20.47 -6.61 -27.91
C THR A 145 20.87 -5.17 -28.18
N VAL A 146 22.09 -4.97 -28.67
CA VAL A 146 22.62 -3.66 -29.03
C VAL A 146 23.02 -3.67 -30.50
N ASP A 147 22.32 -2.88 -31.30
CA ASP A 147 22.62 -2.67 -32.71
C ASP A 147 23.35 -1.35 -32.89
N ILE A 148 24.46 -1.38 -33.63
CA ILE A 148 25.29 -0.20 -33.90
C ILE A 148 24.77 0.49 -35.15
N PHE A 149 24.43 1.77 -35.05
CA PHE A 149 24.00 2.63 -36.15
C PHE A 149 25.03 3.73 -36.44
N GLU A 150 25.03 4.24 -37.67
CA GLU A 150 25.80 5.42 -38.10
C GLU A 150 27.28 5.37 -37.65
N ASN A 151 28.00 4.30 -38.01
CA ASN A 151 29.42 4.11 -37.71
C ASN A 151 29.81 4.14 -36.21
N GLY A 152 28.88 3.93 -35.28
CA GLY A 152 29.17 3.89 -33.84
C GLY A 152 28.74 5.13 -33.07
N ASP A 153 28.26 6.17 -33.73
CA ASP A 153 27.79 7.39 -33.06
C ASP A 153 26.42 7.20 -32.41
N ARG A 154 25.61 6.26 -32.91
CA ARG A 154 24.32 5.89 -32.35
C ARG A 154 24.24 4.40 -32.06
N LEU A 155 23.61 4.06 -30.95
CA LEU A 155 23.30 2.68 -30.57
C LEU A 155 21.79 2.53 -30.43
N LEU A 156 21.25 1.41 -30.89
CA LEU A 156 19.88 1.01 -30.60
C LEU A 156 19.94 -0.15 -29.60
N VAL A 157 19.49 0.10 -28.38
CA VAL A 157 19.37 -0.94 -27.36
C VAL A 157 17.92 -1.44 -27.36
N SER A 158 17.75 -2.71 -27.71
CA SER A 158 16.47 -3.40 -27.66
C SER A 158 16.33 -4.11 -26.32
N CYS A 159 15.40 -3.64 -25.50
CA CYS A 159 15.20 -4.18 -24.16
C CYS A 159 13.90 -4.99 -24.07
N SER A 160 13.98 -6.11 -23.37
CA SER A 160 12.79 -6.89 -22.98
C SER A 160 11.91 -6.12 -21.98
N PHE A 161 12.50 -5.19 -21.21
CA PHE A 161 11.80 -4.38 -20.20
C PHE A 161 12.06 -2.89 -20.33
N PRO A 162 11.07 -2.05 -20.02
CA PRO A 162 11.29 -0.62 -19.89
C PRO A 162 12.25 -0.33 -18.74
N ARG A 163 13.19 0.58 -18.99
CA ARG A 163 14.10 1.16 -18.01
C ARG A 163 13.61 2.58 -17.72
N PRO A 164 12.73 2.78 -16.71
CA PRO A 164 12.08 4.08 -16.48
C PRO A 164 13.07 5.19 -16.08
N HIS A 165 14.24 4.82 -15.55
CA HIS A 165 15.33 5.74 -15.24
C HIS A 165 16.18 6.12 -16.46
N TRP A 166 16.04 5.43 -17.60
CA TRP A 166 16.70 5.76 -18.86
C TRP A 166 16.00 6.94 -19.54
N ASN A 167 16.42 8.14 -19.17
CA ASN A 167 15.96 9.41 -19.72
C ASN A 167 17.13 10.20 -20.34
N SER A 168 16.87 11.33 -20.99
CA SER A 168 17.90 12.13 -21.68
C SER A 168 18.96 12.76 -20.78
N THR A 169 18.84 12.61 -19.45
CA THR A 169 19.80 13.14 -18.47
C THR A 169 20.78 12.10 -17.93
N ILE A 170 20.52 10.81 -18.18
CA ILE A 170 21.42 9.73 -17.77
C ILE A 170 22.53 9.53 -18.81
N THR A 171 23.74 9.28 -18.33
CA THR A 171 24.86 8.81 -19.14
C THR A 171 25.02 7.31 -18.93
N ILE A 172 24.97 6.55 -20.01
CA ILE A 172 25.08 5.09 -20.01
C ILE A 172 26.47 4.73 -20.54
N SER A 173 27.24 3.96 -19.78
CA SER A 173 28.55 3.45 -20.19
C SER A 173 28.39 2.07 -20.82
N ILE A 174 28.77 1.93 -22.09
CA ILE A 174 28.74 0.66 -22.83
C ILE A 174 30.14 0.43 -23.39
N HIS A 175 30.81 -0.65 -22.98
CA HIS A 175 32.20 -0.97 -23.37
C HIS A 175 33.19 0.19 -23.15
N GLY A 176 33.00 0.97 -22.07
CA GLY A 176 33.85 2.12 -21.74
C GLY A 176 33.53 3.41 -22.52
N GLU A 177 32.60 3.35 -23.49
CA GLU A 177 32.09 4.53 -24.19
C GLU A 177 30.83 5.07 -23.53
N HIS A 178 30.64 6.39 -23.61
CA HIS A 178 29.53 7.07 -22.94
C HIS A 178 28.47 7.53 -23.93
N TYR A 179 27.24 7.13 -23.66
CA TYR A 179 26.08 7.46 -24.47
C TYR A 179 24.97 8.12 -23.62
N GLU A 180 24.08 8.83 -24.28
CA GLU A 180 22.88 9.42 -23.67
C GLU A 180 21.64 8.94 -24.43
N VAL A 181 20.52 8.82 -23.72
CA VAL A 181 19.25 8.47 -24.35
C VAL A 181 18.77 9.63 -25.22
N GLU A 182 18.82 9.45 -26.53
CA GLU A 182 18.27 10.40 -27.51
C GLU A 182 16.75 10.24 -27.61
N LYS A 183 16.27 8.99 -27.68
CA LYS A 183 14.85 8.68 -27.83
C LYS A 183 14.48 7.33 -27.23
N SER A 184 13.35 7.27 -26.55
CA SER A 184 12.69 6.03 -26.12
C SER A 184 11.50 5.75 -27.04
N GLN A 185 11.40 4.53 -27.56
CA GLN A 185 10.30 4.10 -28.43
C GLN A 185 9.70 2.79 -27.91
N PRO A 186 8.38 2.58 -28.06
CA PRO A 186 7.80 1.25 -27.87
C PRO A 186 8.39 0.30 -28.92
N GLY A 187 8.84 -0.87 -28.47
CA GLY A 187 9.35 -1.92 -29.34
C GLY A 187 8.25 -2.83 -29.88
N MET A 188 8.64 -3.76 -30.75
CA MET A 188 7.79 -4.87 -31.19
C MET A 188 8.32 -6.18 -30.63
N ALA A 189 7.43 -7.17 -30.45
CA ALA A 189 7.83 -8.49 -30.00
C ALA A 189 9.02 -9.02 -30.83
N PRO A 190 10.09 -9.50 -30.16
CA PRO A 190 10.09 -9.89 -28.75
C PRO A 190 10.54 -8.80 -27.75
N TYR A 191 10.92 -7.59 -28.20
CA TYR A 191 11.41 -6.51 -27.33
C TYR A 191 10.32 -5.46 -27.06
N ALA A 192 10.05 -5.17 -25.80
CA ALA A 192 9.00 -4.22 -25.43
C ALA A 192 9.42 -2.75 -25.60
N CYS A 193 10.72 -2.46 -25.55
CA CYS A 193 11.24 -1.10 -25.57
C CYS A 193 12.51 -1.00 -26.41
N LEU A 194 12.64 0.12 -27.13
CA LEU A 194 13.80 0.46 -27.94
C LEU A 194 14.36 1.80 -27.46
N TYR A 195 15.64 1.83 -27.11
CA TYR A 195 16.34 3.04 -26.71
C TYR A 195 17.37 3.41 -27.76
N VAL A 196 17.18 4.55 -28.40
CA VAL A 196 18.20 5.15 -29.26
C VAL A 196 19.12 5.95 -28.37
N LEU A 197 20.37 5.53 -28.31
CA LEU A 197 21.44 6.19 -27.59
C LEU A 197 22.32 6.92 -28.59
N ARG A 198 22.79 8.10 -28.22
CA ARG A 198 23.78 8.88 -29.00
C ARG A 198 25.03 9.09 -28.15
N ARG A 199 26.19 9.21 -28.77
CA ARG A 199 27.43 9.46 -28.05
C ARG A 199 27.36 10.76 -27.24
N ALA A 200 27.78 10.70 -25.98
CA ALA A 200 27.77 11.84 -25.07
C ALA A 200 28.93 12.80 -25.43
N PRO A 201 28.68 14.11 -25.61
CA PRO A 201 29.75 15.06 -25.88
C PRO A 201 30.68 15.20 -24.67
N HIS A 202 31.99 15.23 -24.91
CA HIS A 202 33.03 15.26 -23.86
C HIS A 202 32.90 16.43 -22.87
N THR A 203 32.23 17.51 -23.26
CA THR A 203 32.08 18.74 -22.47
C THR A 203 30.87 18.74 -21.55
N LYS A 204 29.99 17.74 -21.62
CA LYS A 204 28.73 17.74 -20.86
C LYS A 204 28.92 17.21 -19.45
N VAL A 205 28.35 17.93 -18.47
CA VAL A 205 28.34 17.55 -17.05
C VAL A 205 27.41 16.35 -16.85
N ARG A 206 27.95 15.26 -16.28
CA ARG A 206 27.20 14.02 -15.97
C ARG A 206 26.28 14.25 -14.78
N ARG A 207 24.98 14.01 -14.95
CA ARG A 207 23.97 14.15 -13.87
C ARG A 207 23.51 12.81 -13.30
N GLY A 208 23.64 11.74 -14.07
CA GLY A 208 23.43 10.35 -13.65
C GLY A 208 24.34 9.44 -14.47
N TYR A 209 24.78 8.34 -13.88
CA TYR A 209 25.70 7.40 -14.50
C TYR A 209 25.22 5.97 -14.23
N GLU A 210 25.15 5.16 -15.28
CA GLU A 210 24.88 3.73 -15.20
C GLU A 210 25.86 3.00 -16.11
N GLU A 211 26.53 1.99 -15.55
CA GLU A 211 27.34 1.07 -16.33
C GLU A 211 26.44 -0.06 -16.81
N TYR A 212 26.42 -0.26 -18.12
CA TYR A 212 25.54 -1.20 -18.77
C TYR A 212 26.35 -2.26 -19.50
N GLU A 213 26.41 -3.44 -18.90
CA GLU A 213 27.02 -4.62 -19.50
C GLU A 213 26.01 -5.28 -20.45
N ILE A 214 26.43 -5.46 -21.70
CA ILE A 214 25.65 -6.21 -22.68
C ILE A 214 25.79 -7.70 -22.30
N PRO A 215 24.68 -8.39 -22.00
CA PRO A 215 24.73 -9.83 -21.74
C PRO A 215 25.18 -10.55 -23.03
N SER A 216 26.38 -11.15 -22.98
CA SER A 216 26.98 -11.95 -24.06
C SER A 216 26.31 -13.30 -24.23
#